data_AF-A2WVR1-F1
#
_entry.id   AF-A2WVR1-F1
#
_cell.length_a   1.000
_cell.length_b   1.000
_cell.length_c   1.000
_cell.angle_alpha   90.00
_cell.angle_beta   90.00
_cell.angle_gamma   90.00
#
_symmetry.space_group_name_H-M   'P 1'
#
loop_
_entity.id
_entity.type
_entity.pdbx_description
1 polymer ?
#
loop_
_entity_poly.entity_id
_entity_poly.type
_entity_poly.pdbx_seq_one_letter_code
_entity_poly.pdbx_strand_id
1 'polypeptide(L)'
;MALAPILSSSSTGRYHAPSLAPPVLMQRALELKFHLYPCNGQGEAVDDKRERELLESLADLYAIIKATEKLERAYVRDLVSAADYEAECLKLISQFNSLSSSLAGVVTIPRFVEAYRLDCPAALNRLVQSGVPATVELRAAASSSAPASSAASAAAIAQCVQSFITAMDAVKLNMLANDQVRPLLHDLSTSMGKLGPVLPPDFEGKVKVSEWLAKLNKMGAGDELTEQQARQLNFDLDSAYSAFMASLPSTGL
;
A
#
# COMPACT_ATOMS: atom_id res chain seq x y z
N MET A 1 -40.89 -52.67 18.21
CA MET A 1 -41.49 -51.81 17.17
C MET A 1 -40.42 -50.79 16.81
N ALA A 2 -39.64 -50.91 15.74
CA ALA A 2 -39.91 -51.04 14.30
C ALA A 2 -39.57 -49.71 13.57
N LEU A 3 -38.99 -49.87 12.38
CA LEU A 3 -38.22 -48.92 11.56
C LEU A 3 -39.10 -47.94 10.75
N ALA A 4 -38.43 -46.94 10.14
CA ALA A 4 -38.91 -45.81 9.29
C ALA A 4 -39.74 -46.19 8.02
N PRO A 5 -40.32 -45.24 7.22
CA PRO A 5 -39.53 -44.47 6.20
C PRO A 5 -40.06 -43.07 5.70
N ILE A 6 -39.10 -42.22 5.25
CA ILE A 6 -38.92 -41.37 4.02
C ILE A 6 -40.11 -40.71 3.24
N LEU A 7 -40.00 -39.39 2.96
CA LEU A 7 -39.99 -38.66 1.63
C LEU A 7 -40.45 -37.19 1.77
N SER A 8 -39.56 -36.20 1.63
CA SER A 8 -39.17 -35.44 0.42
C SER A 8 -40.19 -34.38 -0.08
N SER A 9 -39.82 -33.09 0.00
CA SER A 9 -40.04 -32.13 -1.10
C SER A 9 -39.21 -30.87 -0.94
N SER A 10 -38.51 -30.56 -2.03
CA SER A 10 -37.62 -29.44 -2.29
C SER A 10 -38.29 -28.08 -2.11
N SER A 11 -37.58 -27.13 -1.52
CA SER A 11 -37.82 -25.70 -1.76
C SER A 11 -36.53 -25.10 -2.30
N THR A 12 -36.46 -25.07 -3.63
CA THR A 12 -35.53 -24.25 -4.40
C THR A 12 -35.82 -22.79 -4.10
N GLY A 13 -35.08 -22.21 -3.15
CA GLY A 13 -35.04 -20.78 -2.91
C GLY A 13 -34.45 -20.06 -4.12
N ARG A 14 -35.32 -19.64 -5.05
CA ARG A 14 -34.97 -18.72 -6.14
C ARG A 14 -34.49 -17.42 -5.51
N TYR A 15 -33.19 -17.15 -5.57
CA TYR A 15 -32.66 -15.81 -5.40
C TYR A 15 -33.22 -14.94 -6.52
N HIS A 16 -34.17 -14.06 -6.18
CA HIS A 16 -34.57 -12.97 -7.06
C HIS A 16 -33.37 -12.03 -7.19
N ALA A 17 -32.66 -12.14 -8.32
CA ALA A 17 -31.82 -11.06 -8.79
C ALA A 17 -32.75 -9.87 -9.09
N PRO A 18 -32.53 -8.67 -8.53
CA PRO A 18 -33.21 -7.49 -9.01
C PRO A 18 -32.71 -7.26 -10.43
N SER A 19 -33.57 -7.54 -11.41
CA SER A 19 -33.42 -7.13 -12.79
C SER A 19 -33.35 -5.60 -12.80
N LEU A 20 -32.14 -5.06 -12.76
CA LEU A 20 -31.93 -3.66 -13.10
C LEU A 20 -32.22 -3.56 -14.59
N ALA A 21 -33.40 -3.05 -14.90
CA ALA A 21 -33.80 -2.78 -16.26
C ALA A 21 -32.77 -1.83 -16.92
N PRO A 22 -32.21 -2.20 -18.08
CA PRO A 22 -31.23 -1.38 -18.82
C PRO A 22 -31.67 0.05 -19.20
N PRO A 23 -32.97 0.41 -19.40
CA PRO A 23 -33.31 1.77 -19.87
C PRO A 23 -32.99 2.91 -18.89
N VAL A 24 -32.99 2.67 -17.57
CA VAL A 24 -32.81 3.75 -16.57
C VAL A 24 -31.34 4.20 -16.49
N LEU A 25 -30.40 3.27 -16.70
CA LEU A 25 -28.96 3.58 -16.76
C LEU A 25 -28.61 4.34 -18.04
N MET A 26 -29.24 3.98 -19.16
CA MET A 26 -29.02 4.61 -20.46
C MET A 26 -29.61 6.04 -20.49
N GLN A 27 -30.76 6.26 -19.85
CA GLN A 27 -31.39 7.57 -19.76
C GLN A 27 -30.63 8.55 -18.86
N ARG A 28 -29.94 8.06 -17.81
CA ARG A 28 -29.04 8.87 -16.98
C ARG A 28 -27.66 9.08 -17.59
N ALA A 29 -27.15 8.11 -18.36
CA ALA A 29 -25.95 8.32 -19.18
C ALA A 29 -26.20 9.43 -20.23
N LEU A 30 -27.41 9.50 -20.79
CA LEU A 30 -27.89 10.61 -21.63
C LEU A 30 -27.98 11.96 -20.90
N GLU A 31 -28.36 11.98 -19.62
CA GLU A 31 -28.33 13.21 -18.79
C GLU A 31 -26.90 13.66 -18.46
N LEU A 32 -25.97 12.72 -18.23
CA LEU A 32 -24.54 12.99 -18.07
C LEU A 32 -23.90 13.52 -19.35
N LYS A 33 -24.41 13.08 -20.52
CA LYS A 33 -24.04 13.58 -21.86
C LYS A 33 -24.23 15.10 -21.96
N PHE A 34 -25.31 15.63 -21.38
CA PHE A 34 -25.62 17.07 -21.39
C PHE A 34 -24.72 17.91 -20.48
N HIS A 35 -24.18 17.36 -19.40
CA HIS A 35 -23.35 18.09 -18.44
C HIS A 35 -21.86 18.06 -18.77
N LEU A 36 -21.39 17.06 -19.51
CA LEU A 36 -19.97 16.90 -19.85
C LEU A 36 -19.60 17.41 -21.25
N TYR A 37 -20.57 17.54 -22.18
CA TYR A 37 -20.37 18.10 -23.51
C TYR A 37 -21.58 18.96 -23.94
N PRO A 38 -21.49 20.30 -23.99
CA PRO A 38 -22.50 21.09 -24.68
C PRO A 38 -22.36 20.82 -26.18
N CYS A 39 -23.28 20.05 -26.76
CA CYS A 39 -23.29 19.76 -28.20
C CYS A 39 -23.42 21.06 -29.00
N ASN A 40 -22.31 21.55 -29.56
CA ASN A 40 -22.35 22.46 -30.69
C ASN A 40 -22.82 21.68 -31.91
N GLY A 41 -24.05 21.95 -32.34
CA GLY A 41 -24.67 21.27 -33.45
C GLY A 41 -23.87 21.44 -34.74
N GLN A 42 -23.47 20.33 -35.34
CA GLN A 42 -23.71 19.95 -36.73
C GLN A 42 -23.05 18.58 -36.96
N GLY A 43 -23.78 17.71 -37.67
CA GLY A 43 -23.60 16.27 -37.58
C GLY A 43 -22.33 15.73 -38.22
N GLU A 44 -21.90 14.57 -37.73
CA GLU A 44 -21.12 13.58 -38.46
C GLU A 44 -21.29 12.22 -37.76
N ALA A 45 -21.63 11.17 -38.52
CA ALA A 45 -21.89 9.81 -38.02
C ALA A 45 -20.63 9.09 -37.46
N VAL A 46 -19.53 9.82 -37.26
CA VAL A 46 -18.28 9.36 -36.62
C VAL A 46 -18.39 9.45 -35.08
N ASP A 47 -19.28 10.30 -34.57
CA ASP A 47 -19.53 10.49 -33.14
C ASP A 47 -20.14 9.22 -32.50
N ASP A 48 -21.03 8.52 -33.23
CA ASP A 48 -21.82 7.40 -32.72
C ASP A 48 -21.01 6.14 -32.38
N LYS A 49 -19.92 5.87 -33.12
CA LYS A 49 -19.06 4.70 -32.86
C LYS A 49 -18.16 4.93 -31.64
N ARG A 50 -17.48 6.08 -31.59
CA ARG A 50 -16.59 6.44 -30.48
C ARG A 50 -17.36 6.64 -29.17
N GLU A 51 -18.56 7.21 -29.26
CA GLU A 51 -19.45 7.34 -28.13
C GLU A 51 -19.92 5.97 -27.61
N ARG A 52 -20.28 5.05 -28.52
CA ARG A 52 -20.67 3.67 -28.15
C ARG A 52 -19.55 2.96 -27.40
N GLU A 53 -18.30 3.07 -27.88
CA GLU A 53 -17.11 2.51 -27.22
C GLU A 53 -16.86 3.11 -25.83
N LEU A 54 -17.09 4.43 -25.67
CA LEU A 54 -17.00 5.09 -24.36
C LEU A 54 -18.09 4.61 -23.41
N LEU A 55 -19.33 4.51 -23.87
CA LEU A 55 -20.46 4.02 -23.07
C LEU A 55 -20.27 2.56 -22.64
N GLU A 56 -19.70 1.73 -23.52
CA GLU A 56 -19.33 0.34 -23.21
C GLU A 56 -18.24 0.31 -22.13
N SER A 57 -17.20 1.14 -22.26
CA SER A 57 -16.15 1.25 -21.24
C SER A 57 -16.66 1.71 -19.87
N LEU A 58 -17.65 2.63 -19.85
CA LEU A 58 -18.31 3.08 -18.61
C LEU A 58 -19.23 2.00 -18.03
N ALA A 59 -19.89 1.22 -18.87
CA ALA A 59 -20.70 0.07 -18.45
C ALA A 59 -19.83 -1.02 -17.82
N ASP A 60 -18.65 -1.30 -18.39
CA ASP A 60 -17.68 -2.24 -17.83
C ASP A 60 -17.15 -1.75 -16.47
N LEU A 61 -16.83 -0.45 -16.36
CA LEU A 61 -16.42 0.15 -15.08
C LEU A 61 -17.51 -0.01 -14.01
N TYR A 62 -18.77 0.25 -14.36
CA TYR A 62 -19.91 0.05 -13.46
C TYR A 62 -20.06 -1.43 -13.06
N ALA A 63 -19.94 -2.34 -14.03
CA ALA A 63 -20.06 -3.77 -13.83
C ALA A 63 -18.99 -4.30 -12.87
N ILE A 64 -17.73 -3.89 -13.04
CA ILE A 64 -16.63 -4.27 -12.16
C ILE A 64 -16.87 -3.80 -10.74
N ILE A 65 -17.24 -2.53 -10.53
CA ILE A 65 -17.50 -2.00 -9.17
C ILE A 65 -18.63 -2.79 -8.49
N LYS A 66 -19.72 -3.08 -9.21
CA LYS A 66 -20.83 -3.88 -8.68
C LYS A 66 -20.44 -5.34 -8.41
N ALA A 67 -19.62 -5.94 -9.27
CA ALA A 67 -19.14 -7.30 -9.10
C ALA A 67 -18.23 -7.41 -7.86
N THR A 68 -17.30 -6.47 -7.69
CA THR A 68 -16.43 -6.42 -6.51
C THR A 68 -17.24 -6.26 -5.22
N GLU A 69 -18.26 -5.41 -5.19
CA GLU A 69 -19.13 -5.26 -4.01
C GLU A 69 -19.84 -6.56 -3.64
N LYS A 70 -20.29 -7.33 -4.64
CA LYS A 70 -20.92 -8.63 -4.42
C LYS A 70 -19.92 -9.68 -3.95
N LEU A 71 -18.72 -9.69 -4.52
CA LEU A 71 -17.64 -10.59 -4.13
C LEU A 71 -17.22 -10.34 -2.67
N GLU A 72 -17.03 -9.09 -2.27
CA GLU A 72 -16.72 -8.67 -0.89
C GLU A 72 -17.81 -9.14 0.08
N ARG A 73 -19.09 -8.90 -0.25
CA ARG A 73 -20.21 -9.36 0.59
C ARG A 73 -20.35 -10.87 0.66
N ALA A 74 -20.02 -11.58 -0.42
CA ALA A 74 -20.05 -13.04 -0.45
C ALA A 74 -18.95 -13.63 0.44
N TYR A 75 -17.75 -13.03 0.42
CA TYR A 75 -16.64 -13.40 1.28
C TYR A 75 -16.94 -13.13 2.77
N VAL A 76 -17.48 -11.95 3.11
CA VAL A 76 -17.89 -11.62 4.49
C VAL A 76 -18.97 -12.57 5.03
N ARG A 77 -19.80 -13.14 4.14
CA ARG A 77 -20.83 -14.14 4.49
C ARG A 77 -20.32 -15.58 4.45
N ASP A 78 -19.02 -15.77 4.27
CA ASP A 78 -18.36 -17.09 4.22
C ASP A 78 -18.92 -18.00 3.11
N LEU A 79 -19.41 -17.41 2.01
CA LEU A 79 -19.96 -18.15 0.86
C LEU A 79 -18.90 -18.56 -0.16
N VAL A 80 -17.70 -17.98 -0.07
CA VAL A 80 -16.58 -18.18 -1.00
C VAL A 80 -15.31 -18.40 -0.19
N SER A 81 -14.48 -19.36 -0.61
CA SER A 81 -13.21 -19.65 0.06
C SER A 81 -12.23 -18.48 -0.06
N ALA A 82 -11.30 -18.34 0.88
CA ALA A 82 -10.28 -17.28 0.84
C ALA A 82 -9.40 -17.35 -0.42
N ALA A 83 -9.06 -18.56 -0.89
CA ALA A 83 -8.23 -18.75 -2.07
C ALA A 83 -8.96 -18.29 -3.35
N ASP A 84 -10.24 -18.64 -3.50
CA ASP A 84 -11.04 -18.25 -4.66
C ASP A 84 -11.34 -16.74 -4.65
N TYR A 85 -11.62 -16.19 -3.46
CA TYR A 85 -11.81 -14.76 -3.28
C TYR A 85 -10.54 -13.97 -3.68
N GLU A 86 -9.35 -14.39 -3.23
CA GLU A 86 -8.07 -13.74 -3.57
C GLU A 86 -7.86 -13.70 -5.09
N ALA A 87 -8.03 -14.85 -5.75
CA ALA A 87 -7.82 -14.98 -7.18
C ALA A 87 -8.79 -14.10 -8.00
N GLU A 88 -10.08 -14.10 -7.66
CA GLU A 88 -11.09 -13.32 -8.37
C GLU A 88 -11.01 -11.82 -8.06
N CYS A 89 -10.66 -11.45 -6.82
CA CYS A 89 -10.50 -10.05 -6.43
C CYS A 89 -9.30 -9.40 -7.15
N LEU A 90 -8.16 -10.10 -7.27
CA LEU A 90 -6.99 -9.62 -8.01
C LEU A 90 -7.30 -9.40 -9.50
N LYS A 91 -8.08 -10.29 -10.12
CA LYS A 91 -8.51 -10.12 -11.52
C LYS A 91 -9.36 -8.86 -11.68
N LEU A 92 -10.32 -8.63 -10.80
CA LEU A 92 -11.20 -7.46 -10.84
C LEU A 92 -10.42 -6.15 -10.61
N ILE A 93 -9.46 -6.14 -9.69
CA ILE A 93 -8.58 -4.97 -9.44
C ILE A 93 -7.74 -4.65 -10.69
N SER A 94 -7.15 -5.66 -11.33
CA SER A 94 -6.35 -5.47 -12.55
C SER A 94 -7.18 -4.89 -13.70
N GLN A 95 -8.40 -5.41 -13.90
CA GLN A 95 -9.34 -4.90 -14.90
C GLN A 95 -9.77 -3.46 -14.59
N PHE A 96 -10.08 -3.16 -13.33
CA PHE A 96 -10.43 -1.82 -12.86
C PHE A 96 -9.32 -0.82 -13.13
N ASN A 97 -8.07 -1.14 -12.78
CA ASN A 97 -6.93 -0.25 -12.99
C ASN A 97 -6.68 0.03 -14.48
N SER A 98 -6.80 -1.01 -15.31
CA SER A 98 -6.64 -0.88 -16.77
C SER A 98 -7.69 0.05 -17.38
N LEU A 99 -8.96 -0.15 -17.01
CA LEU A 99 -10.07 0.68 -17.47
C LEU A 99 -10.02 2.10 -16.89
N SER A 100 -9.69 2.25 -15.61
CA SER A 100 -9.55 3.56 -14.96
C SER A 100 -8.41 4.38 -15.56
N SER A 101 -7.30 3.74 -15.95
CA SER A 101 -6.18 4.41 -16.65
C SER A 101 -6.61 4.89 -18.04
N SER A 102 -7.32 4.04 -18.79
CA SER A 102 -7.88 4.40 -20.10
C SER A 102 -8.85 5.59 -20.02
N LEU A 103 -9.63 5.68 -18.93
CA LEU A 103 -10.65 6.71 -18.72
C LEU A 103 -10.16 7.95 -17.94
N ALA A 104 -8.89 7.99 -17.50
CA ALA A 104 -8.36 9.02 -16.60
C ALA A 104 -8.47 10.47 -17.14
N GLY A 105 -8.57 10.63 -18.47
CA GLY A 105 -8.78 11.92 -19.13
C GLY A 105 -10.25 12.30 -19.39
N VAL A 106 -11.19 11.39 -19.15
CA VAL A 106 -12.62 11.56 -19.48
C VAL A 106 -13.49 11.58 -18.24
N VAL A 107 -13.24 10.70 -17.27
CA VAL A 107 -14.04 10.56 -16.05
C VAL A 107 -13.16 10.31 -14.83
N THR A 108 -13.49 10.97 -13.72
CA THR A 108 -12.87 10.74 -12.40
C THR A 108 -13.75 9.82 -11.57
N ILE A 109 -13.16 8.78 -10.95
CA ILE A 109 -13.89 7.74 -10.20
C ILE A 109 -14.83 8.31 -9.12
N PRO A 110 -14.43 9.27 -8.26
CA PRO A 110 -15.34 9.94 -7.33
C PRO A 110 -16.60 10.55 -7.97
N ARG A 111 -16.44 11.25 -9.10
CA ARG A 111 -17.56 11.84 -9.84
C ARG A 111 -18.45 10.77 -10.46
N PHE A 112 -17.87 9.68 -10.94
CA PHE A 112 -18.63 8.53 -11.48
C PHE A 112 -19.49 7.88 -10.40
N VAL A 113 -18.93 7.64 -9.21
CA VAL A 113 -19.65 7.06 -8.07
C VAL A 113 -20.85 7.91 -7.66
N GLU A 114 -20.65 9.22 -7.57
CA GLU A 114 -21.73 10.17 -7.25
C GLU A 114 -22.80 10.22 -8.35
N ALA A 115 -22.37 10.33 -9.61
CA ALA A 115 -23.25 10.43 -10.76
C ALA A 115 -24.15 9.20 -10.94
N TYR A 116 -23.60 7.99 -10.75
CA TYR A 116 -24.34 6.74 -10.85
C TYR A 116 -24.94 6.27 -9.52
N ARG A 117 -24.80 7.05 -8.44
CA ARG A 117 -25.25 6.73 -7.06
C ARG A 117 -24.84 5.31 -6.63
N LEU A 118 -23.56 5.03 -6.79
CA LEU A 118 -22.97 3.73 -6.46
C LEU A 118 -22.77 3.60 -4.94
N ASP A 119 -23.75 3.00 -4.26
CA ASP A 119 -23.61 2.58 -2.86
C ASP A 119 -22.83 1.26 -2.77
N CYS A 120 -21.51 1.36 -2.94
CA CYS A 120 -20.57 0.23 -2.94
C CYS A 120 -19.32 0.54 -2.09
N PRO A 121 -19.49 0.76 -0.77
CA PRO A 121 -18.39 1.20 0.08
C PRO A 121 -17.27 0.16 0.19
N ALA A 122 -17.60 -1.15 0.17
CA ALA A 122 -16.59 -2.21 0.26
C ALA A 122 -15.77 -2.30 -1.04
N ALA A 123 -16.43 -2.21 -2.20
CA ALA A 123 -15.75 -2.17 -3.48
C ALA A 123 -14.84 -0.94 -3.63
N LEU A 124 -15.29 0.24 -3.20
CA LEU A 124 -14.52 1.47 -3.32
C LEU A 124 -13.29 1.46 -2.40
N ASN A 125 -13.44 0.96 -1.17
CA ASN A 125 -12.29 0.73 -0.29
C ASN A 125 -11.28 -0.22 -0.96
N ARG A 126 -11.75 -1.33 -1.53
CA ARG A 126 -10.88 -2.31 -2.20
C ARG A 126 -10.19 -1.78 -3.46
N LEU A 127 -10.93 -1.16 -4.37
CA LEU A 127 -10.46 -0.76 -5.71
C LEU A 127 -9.69 0.57 -5.70
N VAL A 128 -10.08 1.51 -4.85
CA VAL A 128 -9.54 2.89 -4.88
C VAL A 128 -8.57 3.15 -3.73
N GLN A 129 -8.81 2.58 -2.54
CA GLN A 129 -7.99 2.86 -1.36
C GLN A 129 -6.90 1.80 -1.14
N SER A 130 -7.25 0.51 -1.16
CA SER A 130 -6.33 -0.58 -0.81
C SER A 130 -5.55 -1.14 -2.01
N GLY A 131 -6.20 -1.36 -3.15
CA GLY A 131 -5.55 -1.91 -4.36
C GLY A 131 -5.09 -3.38 -4.26
N VAL A 132 -5.39 -4.07 -3.18
CA VAL A 132 -5.07 -5.50 -2.91
C VAL A 132 -6.23 -6.18 -2.18
N PRO A 133 -6.45 -7.51 -2.26
CA PRO A 133 -7.55 -8.20 -1.57
C PRO A 133 -7.53 -8.07 -0.04
N ALA A 134 -8.70 -8.16 0.61
CA ALA A 134 -8.86 -8.02 2.06
C ALA A 134 -8.01 -9.01 2.85
N THR A 135 -7.89 -10.23 2.32
CA THR A 135 -7.12 -11.30 2.93
C THR A 135 -5.62 -11.12 2.75
N VAL A 136 -5.17 -10.37 1.75
CA VAL A 136 -3.75 -10.01 1.58
C VAL A 136 -3.40 -8.90 2.55
N GLU A 137 -4.27 -7.91 2.74
CA GLU A 137 -4.12 -6.95 3.84
C GLU A 137 -4.18 -7.63 5.20
N LEU A 138 -5.10 -8.57 5.39
CA LEU A 138 -5.25 -9.30 6.64
C LEU A 138 -4.11 -10.31 6.85
N ARG A 139 -3.56 -10.93 5.80
CA ARG A 139 -2.37 -11.80 5.88
C ARG A 139 -1.13 -10.98 6.12
N ALA A 140 -0.98 -9.82 5.49
CA ALA A 140 0.04 -8.85 5.86
C ALA A 140 -0.12 -8.46 7.33
N ALA A 141 -1.34 -8.21 7.81
CA ALA A 141 -1.68 -7.89 9.21
C ALA A 141 -1.70 -9.09 10.18
N ALA A 142 -1.69 -10.33 9.71
CA ALA A 142 -1.70 -11.55 10.54
C ALA A 142 -0.31 -12.20 10.60
N SER A 143 0.49 -12.04 9.54
CA SER A 143 1.95 -12.17 9.59
C SER A 143 2.63 -11.00 10.31
N SER A 144 1.87 -9.95 10.64
CA SER A 144 2.29 -8.84 11.51
C SER A 144 1.27 -8.61 12.63
N SER A 145 1.41 -9.34 13.74
CA SER A 145 0.72 -9.01 14.99
C SER A 145 1.27 -7.72 15.63
N ALA A 146 1.31 -6.60 14.90
CA ALA A 146 1.58 -5.24 15.37
C ALA A 146 1.11 -4.19 14.32
N PRO A 147 0.64 -2.99 14.73
CA PRO A 147 0.04 -1.99 13.83
C PRO A 147 1.07 -1.42 12.84
N ALA A 148 0.71 -1.33 11.55
CA ALA A 148 1.61 -1.07 10.42
C ALA A 148 2.38 0.27 10.45
N SER A 149 1.89 1.31 11.14
CA SER A 149 2.65 2.58 11.32
C SER A 149 3.73 2.49 12.40
N SER A 150 3.52 1.62 13.39
CA SER A 150 4.43 1.34 14.50
C SER A 150 5.37 0.16 14.25
N ALA A 151 4.99 -0.81 13.40
CA ALA A 151 5.80 -1.99 13.09
C ALA A 151 6.88 -1.71 12.02
N ALA A 152 6.55 -0.92 10.99
CA ALA A 152 7.54 -0.45 10.01
C ALA A 152 8.58 0.48 10.67
N SER A 153 8.15 1.30 11.64
CA SER A 153 9.06 2.09 12.48
C SER A 153 9.82 1.21 13.47
N ALA A 154 9.21 0.20 14.12
CA ALA A 154 9.93 -0.71 15.02
C ALA A 154 11.00 -1.55 14.30
N ALA A 155 10.71 -2.08 13.11
CA ALA A 155 11.70 -2.80 12.29
C ALA A 155 12.82 -1.86 11.83
N ALA A 156 12.50 -0.64 11.42
CA ALA A 156 13.50 0.37 11.07
C ALA A 156 14.34 0.81 12.27
N ILE A 157 13.73 0.93 13.47
CA ILE A 157 14.42 1.22 14.73
C ILE A 157 15.36 0.07 15.07
N ALA A 158 14.88 -1.17 15.04
CA ALA A 158 15.71 -2.36 15.29
C ALA A 158 16.88 -2.46 14.31
N GLN A 159 16.64 -2.19 13.02
CA GLN A 159 17.71 -2.15 12.02
C GLN A 159 18.73 -1.05 12.32
N CYS A 160 18.30 0.14 12.72
CA CYS A 160 19.21 1.24 13.09
C CYS A 160 20.03 0.91 14.34
N VAL A 161 19.39 0.32 15.36
CA VAL A 161 20.07 -0.16 16.58
C VAL A 161 21.12 -1.21 16.23
N GLN A 162 20.77 -2.16 15.37
CA GLN A 162 21.72 -3.16 14.89
C GLN A 162 22.90 -2.50 14.15
N SER A 163 22.65 -1.55 13.25
CA SER A 163 23.72 -0.81 12.56
C SER A 163 24.64 -0.07 13.54
N PHE A 164 24.10 0.54 14.61
CA PHE A 164 24.90 1.17 15.67
C PHE A 164 25.79 0.15 16.38
N ILE A 165 25.22 -0.98 16.83
CA ILE A 165 25.95 -2.05 17.53
C ILE A 165 27.08 -2.59 16.63
N THR A 166 26.77 -2.92 15.38
CA THR A 166 27.76 -3.43 14.42
C THR A 166 28.90 -2.43 14.19
N ALA A 167 28.60 -1.14 14.01
CA ALA A 167 29.64 -0.12 13.82
C ALA A 167 30.51 0.06 15.08
N MET A 168 29.92 0.09 16.27
CA MET A 168 30.67 0.18 17.53
C MET A 168 31.53 -1.05 17.79
N ASP A 169 31.00 -2.25 17.53
CA ASP A 169 31.71 -3.51 17.74
C ASP A 169 32.91 -3.64 16.78
N ALA A 170 32.77 -3.24 15.52
CA ALA A 170 33.89 -3.21 14.58
C ALA A 170 35.06 -2.37 15.10
N VAL A 171 34.77 -1.17 15.64
CA VAL A 171 35.80 -0.29 16.22
C VAL A 171 36.42 -0.93 17.48
N LYS A 172 35.62 -1.56 18.34
CA LYS A 172 36.10 -2.27 19.54
C LYS A 172 36.93 -3.52 19.23
N LEU A 173 36.64 -4.19 18.11
CA LEU A 173 37.40 -5.33 17.59
C LEU A 173 38.66 -4.90 16.82
N ASN A 174 39.00 -3.61 16.84
CA ASN A 174 40.17 -3.03 16.18
C ASN A 174 40.13 -3.19 14.64
N MET A 175 38.94 -3.22 14.04
CA MET A 175 38.75 -3.13 12.60
C MET A 175 38.78 -1.66 12.18
N LEU A 176 39.98 -1.09 12.02
CA LEU A 176 40.19 0.36 11.86
C LEU A 176 40.47 0.80 10.41
N ALA A 177 40.60 -0.14 9.48
CA ALA A 177 40.81 0.16 8.06
C ALA A 177 39.58 0.86 7.46
N ASN A 178 39.83 1.87 6.62
CA ASN A 178 38.77 2.69 6.02
C ASN A 178 37.76 1.88 5.21
N ASP A 179 38.20 0.87 4.45
CA ASP A 179 37.34 -0.03 3.69
C ASP A 179 36.43 -0.90 4.58
N GLN A 180 36.79 -1.11 5.85
CA GLN A 180 35.98 -1.85 6.82
C GLN A 180 35.00 -0.93 7.57
N VAL A 181 35.47 0.24 8.02
CA VAL A 181 34.68 1.17 8.83
C VAL A 181 33.67 1.96 7.98
N ARG A 182 34.07 2.41 6.79
CA ARG A 182 33.25 3.30 5.96
C ARG A 182 31.93 2.68 5.51
N PRO A 183 31.87 1.41 5.05
CA PRO A 183 30.60 0.76 4.71
C PRO A 183 29.64 0.69 5.91
N LEU A 184 30.14 0.37 7.10
CA LEU A 184 29.33 0.28 8.31
C LEU A 184 28.72 1.63 8.70
N LEU A 185 29.49 2.72 8.61
CA LEU A 185 28.97 4.07 8.86
C LEU A 185 27.99 4.53 7.78
N HIS A 186 28.19 4.11 6.52
CA HIS A 186 27.24 4.40 5.44
C HIS A 186 25.90 3.67 5.66
N ASP A 187 25.94 2.41 6.07
CA ASP A 187 24.75 1.63 6.40
C ASP A 187 24.01 2.23 7.60
N LEU A 188 24.74 2.69 8.62
CA LEU A 188 24.18 3.43 9.75
C LEU A 188 23.51 4.75 9.32
N SER A 189 24.17 5.53 8.46
CA SER A 189 23.59 6.76 7.91
C SER A 189 22.29 6.47 7.14
N THR A 190 22.30 5.42 6.34
CA THR A 190 21.13 4.99 5.53
C THR A 190 19.98 4.52 6.43
N SER A 191 20.25 3.74 7.48
CA SER A 191 19.22 3.27 8.40
C SER A 191 18.61 4.41 9.24
N MET A 192 19.42 5.39 9.66
CA MET A 192 18.93 6.63 10.29
C MET A 192 18.08 7.49 9.33
N GLY A 193 18.39 7.48 8.03
CA GLY A 193 17.61 8.19 7.00
C GLY A 193 16.19 7.65 6.86
N LYS A 194 16.01 6.32 6.96
CA LYS A 194 14.70 5.66 6.94
C LYS A 194 13.81 6.02 8.13
N LEU A 195 14.42 6.46 9.23
CA LEU A 195 13.74 6.91 10.45
C LEU A 195 13.36 8.40 10.44
N GLY A 196 13.40 9.05 9.27
CA GLY A 196 12.97 10.44 9.07
C GLY A 196 11.67 10.88 9.76
N PRO A 197 10.59 10.07 9.81
CA PRO A 197 9.36 10.46 10.52
C PRO A 197 9.41 10.30 12.06
N VAL A 198 10.41 9.61 12.62
CA VAL A 198 10.55 9.34 14.07
C VAL A 198 11.60 10.25 14.70
N LEU A 199 12.66 10.56 13.97
CA LEU A 199 13.78 11.37 14.48
C LEU A 199 13.55 12.87 14.26
N PRO A 200 14.02 13.73 15.19
CA PRO A 200 14.07 15.16 14.95
C PRO A 200 14.84 15.49 13.65
N PRO A 201 14.43 16.52 12.89
CA PRO A 201 15.11 16.93 11.67
C PRO A 201 16.59 17.30 11.91
N ASP A 202 16.89 17.84 13.10
CA ASP A 202 18.25 18.24 13.53
C ASP A 202 18.89 17.22 14.49
N PHE A 203 18.69 15.92 14.23
CA PHE A 203 19.27 14.87 15.09
C PHE A 203 20.81 14.89 15.04
N GLU A 204 21.46 15.21 16.16
CA GLU A 204 22.92 15.35 16.32
C GLU A 204 23.70 14.12 15.82
N GLY A 205 23.16 12.91 16.03
CA GLY A 205 23.82 11.67 15.58
C GLY A 205 23.98 11.58 14.07
N LYS A 206 23.05 12.15 13.27
CA LYS A 206 23.20 12.21 11.81
C LYS A 206 24.37 13.09 11.39
N VAL A 207 24.54 14.23 12.08
CA VAL A 207 25.63 15.18 11.82
C VAL A 207 26.98 14.51 12.11
N LYS A 208 27.14 13.91 13.29
CA LYS A 208 28.38 13.22 13.69
C LYS A 208 28.77 12.10 12.71
N VAL A 209 27.83 11.23 12.32
CA VAL A 209 28.11 10.14 11.37
C VAL A 209 28.49 10.70 9.99
N SER A 210 27.86 11.80 9.56
CA SER A 210 28.21 12.46 8.29
C SER A 210 29.62 13.08 8.32
N GLU A 211 30.02 13.71 9.42
CA GLU A 211 31.37 14.25 9.60
C GLU A 211 32.44 13.17 9.54
N TRP A 212 32.19 12.03 10.18
CA TRP A 212 33.08 10.87 10.12
C TRP A 212 33.17 10.28 8.71
N LEU A 213 32.05 10.14 8.00
CA LEU A 213 32.05 9.72 6.59
C LEU A 213 32.82 10.69 5.70
N ALA A 214 32.68 12.00 5.91
CA ALA A 214 33.42 13.02 5.17
C ALA A 214 34.93 12.95 5.42
N LYS A 215 35.34 12.58 6.65
CA LYS A 215 36.75 12.35 7.01
C LYS A 215 37.29 11.08 6.37
N LEU A 216 36.55 9.98 6.43
CA LEU A 216 36.93 8.68 5.84
C LEU A 216 37.00 8.70 4.31
N ASN A 217 36.17 9.51 3.65
CA ASN A 217 36.23 9.74 2.21
C ASN A 217 37.53 10.42 1.74
N LYS A 218 38.26 11.10 2.64
CA LYS A 218 39.57 11.72 2.32
C LYS A 218 40.74 10.75 2.49
N MET A 219 40.49 9.56 3.05
CA MET A 219 41.49 8.53 3.29
C MET A 219 41.42 7.46 2.18
N GLY A 220 42.54 6.83 1.87
CA GLY A 220 42.61 5.67 0.98
C GLY A 220 41.90 4.47 1.59
N ALA A 221 41.54 3.48 0.77
CA ALA A 221 40.80 2.30 1.25
C ALA A 221 41.58 1.48 2.30
N GLY A 222 42.90 1.38 2.16
CA GLY A 222 43.77 0.67 3.11
C GLY A 222 44.34 1.53 4.24
N ASP A 223 43.97 2.82 4.31
CA ASP A 223 44.41 3.68 5.41
C ASP A 223 43.61 3.34 6.67
N GLU A 224 44.30 3.28 7.81
CA GLU A 224 43.70 2.96 9.10
C GLU A 224 43.44 4.21 9.94
N LEU A 225 42.35 4.20 10.71
CA LEU A 225 42.14 5.19 11.75
C LEU A 225 43.20 5.04 12.84
N THR A 226 43.79 6.16 13.25
CA THR A 226 44.68 6.18 14.42
C THR A 226 43.92 5.76 15.69
N GLU A 227 44.61 5.23 16.69
CA GLU A 227 44.00 4.81 17.96
C GLU A 227 43.20 5.95 18.62
N GLN A 228 43.69 7.19 18.54
CA GLN A 228 42.99 8.37 19.05
C GLN A 228 41.69 8.65 18.26
N GLN A 229 41.72 8.51 16.93
CA GLN A 229 40.53 8.68 16.10
C GLN A 229 39.51 7.57 16.34
N ALA A 230 39.96 6.32 16.52
CA ALA A 230 39.09 5.20 16.83
C ALA A 230 38.36 5.40 18.18
N ARG A 231 39.08 5.86 19.21
CA ARG A 231 38.49 6.22 20.51
C ARG A 231 37.46 7.34 20.37
N GLN A 232 37.77 8.39 19.59
CA GLN A 232 36.84 9.49 19.36
C GLN A 232 35.60 9.03 18.57
N LEU A 233 35.78 8.21 17.52
CA LEU A 233 34.68 7.66 16.74
C LEU A 233 33.75 6.83 17.62
N ASN A 234 34.29 5.96 18.48
CA ASN A 234 33.50 5.15 19.39
C ASN A 234 32.72 6.01 20.41
N PHE A 235 33.35 7.06 20.94
CA PHE A 235 32.68 8.02 21.83
C PHE A 235 31.53 8.76 21.12
N ASP A 236 31.76 9.22 19.89
CA ASP A 236 30.74 9.93 19.11
C ASP A 236 29.57 9.01 18.74
N LEU A 237 29.84 7.73 18.42
CA LEU A 237 28.82 6.71 18.17
C LEU A 237 28.00 6.38 19.42
N ASP A 238 28.64 6.23 20.58
CA ASP A 238 27.96 5.94 21.85
C ASP A 238 27.07 7.13 22.30
N SER A 239 27.59 8.35 22.13
CA SER A 239 26.82 9.59 22.33
C SER A 239 25.63 9.68 21.38
N ALA A 240 25.83 9.39 20.08
CA ALA A 240 24.76 9.39 19.09
C ALA A 240 23.70 8.31 19.38
N TYR A 241 24.12 7.12 19.83
CA TYR A 241 23.22 6.03 20.22
C TYR A 241 22.40 6.37 21.47
N SER A 242 23.02 6.99 22.47
CA SER A 242 22.33 7.46 23.68
C SER A 242 21.28 8.53 23.33
N ALA A 243 21.63 9.50 22.48
CA ALA A 243 20.70 10.50 21.97
C ALA A 243 19.58 9.87 21.13
N PHE A 244 19.90 8.85 20.32
CA PHE A 244 18.94 8.09 19.54
C PHE A 244 17.91 7.43 20.47
N MET A 245 18.36 6.68 21.48
CA MET A 245 17.48 6.02 22.45
C MET A 245 16.60 7.00 23.23
N ALA A 246 17.15 8.16 23.60
CA ALA A 246 16.38 9.23 24.25
C ALA A 246 15.34 9.88 23.33
N SER A 247 15.57 9.89 22.01
CA SER A 247 14.66 10.45 21.01
C SER A 247 13.53 9.51 20.61
N LEU A 248 13.64 8.22 20.92
CA LEU A 248 12.56 7.28 20.68
C LEU A 248 11.38 7.58 21.63
N PRO A 249 10.12 7.45 21.17
CA PRO A 249 8.97 7.53 22.06
C PRO A 249 9.16 6.50 23.18
N SER A 250 9.17 6.94 24.44
CA SER A 250 9.05 6.02 25.56
C SER A 250 7.67 5.39 25.45
N THR A 251 7.59 4.23 24.80
CA THR A 251 6.40 3.39 24.84
C THR A 251 6.19 3.07 26.32
N GLY A 252 5.23 3.75 26.94
CA GLY A 252 4.81 3.47 28.30
C GLY A 252 4.52 1.97 28.40
N LEU A 253 5.27 1.30 29.27
CA LEU A 253 4.93 -0.01 29.81
C LEU A 253 3.52 0.03 30.41
#